data_AF-A0A1E3VJ75-F1
#
_entry.id   AF-A0A1E3VJ75-F1
#
_cell.length_a   1.000
_cell.length_b   1.000
_cell.length_c   1.000
_cell.angle_alpha   90.00
_cell.angle_beta   90.00
_cell.angle_gamma   90.00
#
_symmetry.space_group_name_H-M   'P 1'
#
loop_
_entity.id
_entity.type
_entity.pdbx_description
1 polymer ?
#
loop_
_entity_poly.entity_id
_entity_poly.type
_entity_poly.pdbx_seq_one_letter_code
_entity_poly.pdbx_strand_id
1 'polypeptide(L)'
;MVRKMEADAMVSKLNSRTLGLAAALALTGLSVSALAQQPQVPVLAGGEADYDACGSQGVVRGLDPNGDGFLAVRGGPSSKYGMLDKIYNGMIVNLCDQRGNLLGVVYSHETRDCGVGTPWPRRQAYSGPCRSGWVYRKFVADYAG
;
A
#
# COMPACT_ATOMS: atom_id res chain seq x y z
N MET A 1 38.80 -61.11 -43.03
CA MET A 1 38.63 -59.69 -43.41
C MET A 1 37.32 -59.23 -42.77
N VAL A 2 37.31 -58.86 -41.49
CA VAL A 2 37.49 -57.49 -40.98
C VAL A 2 36.70 -56.43 -41.78
N ARG A 3 35.74 -55.84 -41.05
CA ARG A 3 34.96 -54.59 -41.24
C ARG A 3 33.94 -54.53 -42.38
N LYS A 4 32.67 -54.46 -42.00
CA LYS A 4 31.83 -53.35 -42.49
C LYS A 4 30.86 -52.86 -41.42
N MET A 5 30.95 -51.56 -41.25
CA MET A 5 30.16 -50.63 -40.46
C MET A 5 28.73 -50.49 -41.00
N GLU A 6 27.87 -49.90 -40.16
CA GLU A 6 26.72 -49.02 -40.51
C GLU A 6 25.41 -49.71 -40.94
N ALA A 7 24.22 -49.18 -40.63
CA ALA A 7 23.82 -48.00 -39.86
C ALA A 7 22.30 -48.02 -39.65
N ASP A 8 21.91 -47.17 -38.70
CA ASP A 8 20.68 -46.39 -38.61
C ASP A 8 19.35 -47.05 -38.28
N ALA A 9 19.04 -46.80 -37.00
CA ALA A 9 17.82 -47.03 -36.27
C ALA A 9 16.61 -46.37 -36.92
N MET A 10 15.61 -47.21 -37.16
CA MET A 10 14.21 -46.82 -37.16
C MET A 10 13.48 -47.87 -36.33
N VAL A 11 12.42 -47.44 -35.64
CA VAL A 11 11.41 -48.28 -34.98
C VAL A 11 11.72 -48.64 -33.53
N SER A 12 10.93 -48.08 -32.62
CA SER A 12 10.26 -48.94 -31.65
C SER A 12 8.78 -48.61 -31.62
N LYS A 13 7.99 -49.62 -32.00
CA LYS A 13 6.54 -49.60 -32.18
C LYS A 13 5.84 -49.39 -30.85
N LEU A 14 4.69 -48.72 -30.95
CA LEU A 14 3.59 -48.67 -30.00
C LEU A 14 3.39 -49.99 -29.24
N ASN A 15 3.11 -49.88 -27.94
CA ASN A 15 2.11 -50.77 -27.34
C ASN A 15 1.12 -49.95 -26.51
N SER A 16 -0.15 -50.14 -26.86
CA SER A 16 -1.27 -49.28 -26.54
C SER A 16 -2.03 -49.78 -25.31
N ARG A 17 -2.82 -48.85 -24.74
CA ARG A 17 -3.99 -49.02 -23.85
C ARG A 17 -3.75 -48.84 -22.35
N THR A 18 -3.80 -47.58 -21.93
CA THR A 18 -4.66 -47.16 -20.80
C THR A 18 -4.94 -45.66 -20.95
N LEU A 19 -6.21 -45.31 -21.15
CA LEU A 19 -6.69 -43.93 -21.05
C LEU A 19 -6.47 -43.47 -19.61
N GLY A 20 -5.64 -42.45 -19.41
CA GLY A 20 -5.50 -41.75 -18.14
C GLY A 20 -5.16 -40.30 -18.46
N LEU A 21 -6.13 -39.41 -18.25
CA LEU A 21 -6.07 -38.00 -18.61
C LEU A 21 -4.74 -37.36 -18.18
N ALA A 22 -3.99 -36.84 -19.15
CA ALA A 22 -2.88 -35.93 -18.86
C ALA A 22 -3.50 -34.60 -18.38
N ALA A 23 -3.56 -34.44 -17.05
CA ALA A 23 -3.93 -33.18 -16.42
C ALA A 23 -2.87 -32.13 -16.78
N ALA A 24 -3.18 -31.27 -17.73
CA ALA A 24 -2.40 -30.07 -18.00
C ALA A 24 -2.51 -29.14 -16.78
N LEU A 25 -1.45 -29.06 -15.97
CA LEU A 25 -1.33 -28.05 -14.92
C LEU A 25 -1.18 -26.67 -15.59
N ALA A 26 -2.31 -26.01 -15.84
CA ALA A 26 -2.33 -24.59 -16.13
C ALA A 26 -2.00 -23.83 -14.83
N LEU A 27 -0.79 -23.28 -14.72
CA LEU A 27 -0.46 -22.32 -13.67
C LEU A 27 -1.28 -21.05 -13.90
N THR A 28 -2.40 -20.92 -13.19
CA THR A 28 -3.21 -19.70 -13.16
C THR A 28 -2.41 -18.59 -12.47
N GLY A 29 -2.24 -17.46 -13.17
CA GLY A 29 -1.55 -16.29 -12.64
C GLY A 29 -2.29 -15.69 -11.45
N LEU A 30 -1.64 -15.64 -10.29
CA LEU A 30 -2.10 -14.88 -9.14
C LEU A 30 -1.92 -13.39 -9.45
N SER A 31 -3.02 -12.71 -9.80
CA SER A 31 -3.04 -11.25 -9.86
C SER A 31 -2.83 -10.68 -8.46
N VAL A 32 -1.62 -10.21 -8.18
CA VAL A 32 -1.34 -9.43 -6.95
C VAL A 32 -1.97 -8.05 -7.14
N SER A 33 -3.20 -7.90 -6.66
CA SER A 33 -3.78 -6.56 -6.50
C SER A 33 -2.88 -5.78 -5.54
N ALA A 34 -2.38 -4.62 -5.99
CA ALA A 34 -1.58 -3.72 -5.17
C ALA A 34 -2.45 -3.16 -4.02
N LEU A 35 -2.53 -3.87 -2.90
CA LEU A 35 -3.07 -3.33 -1.67
C LEU A 35 -2.20 -2.14 -1.29
N ALA A 36 -2.81 -0.97 -1.09
CA ALA A 36 -2.12 0.19 -0.56
C ALA A 36 -1.38 -0.24 0.72
N GLN A 37 -0.05 -0.11 0.72
CA GLN A 37 0.78 -0.70 1.75
C GLN A 37 0.46 -0.07 3.10
N GLN A 38 -0.12 -0.86 3.99
CA GLN A 38 -0.54 -0.39 5.32
C GLN A 38 0.70 -0.03 6.15
N PRO A 39 0.63 1.01 7.00
CA PRO A 39 1.73 1.36 7.87
C PRO A 39 1.99 0.28 8.91
N GLN A 40 3.27 -0.04 9.15
CA GLN A 40 3.68 -1.00 10.17
C GLN A 40 3.24 -0.55 11.58
N VAL A 41 3.19 0.76 11.81
CA VAL A 41 2.55 1.34 12.99
C VAL A 41 1.24 1.98 12.53
N PRO A 42 0.08 1.43 12.92
CA PRO A 42 -1.20 1.98 12.47
C PRO A 42 -1.42 3.40 13.00
N VAL A 43 -2.01 4.24 12.14
CA VAL A 43 -2.59 5.52 12.56
C VAL A 43 -3.86 5.21 13.35
N LEU A 44 -3.98 5.82 14.53
CA LEU A 44 -5.18 5.68 15.34
C LEU A 44 -6.14 6.84 15.08
N ALA A 45 -7.44 6.54 14.99
CA ALA A 45 -8.51 7.51 14.85
C ALA A 45 -9.61 7.23 15.89
N GLY A 46 -10.39 8.26 16.22
CA GLY A 46 -11.47 8.21 17.21
C GLY A 46 -10.99 8.30 18.66
N GLY A 47 -11.92 7.98 19.55
CA GLY A 47 -11.72 8.03 21.00
C GLY A 47 -12.56 9.09 21.71
N GLU A 48 -13.20 9.98 20.94
CA GLU A 48 -14.15 10.96 21.44
C GLU A 48 -15.51 10.65 20.84
N ALA A 49 -16.53 10.52 21.69
CA ALA A 49 -17.86 10.04 21.26
C ALA A 49 -18.63 11.08 20.43
N ASP A 50 -18.35 12.37 20.64
CA ASP A 50 -19.12 13.48 20.08
C ASP A 50 -18.34 14.28 19.01
N TYR A 51 -17.09 13.88 18.71
CA TYR A 51 -16.22 14.56 17.74
C TYR A 51 -15.83 13.62 16.61
N ASP A 52 -15.51 14.21 15.45
CA ASP A 52 -14.98 13.50 14.28
C ASP A 52 -13.81 12.58 14.67
N ALA A 53 -13.73 11.42 14.02
CA ALA A 53 -12.66 10.45 14.27
C ALA A 53 -11.25 11.04 14.09
N CYS A 54 -11.10 12.02 13.19
CA CYS A 54 -9.90 12.82 13.08
C CYS A 54 -10.24 14.28 13.40
N GLY A 55 -9.64 14.84 14.45
CA GLY A 55 -10.09 16.10 15.04
C GLY A 55 -9.84 17.35 14.22
N SER A 56 -9.04 17.28 13.14
CA SER A 56 -8.81 18.41 12.26
C SER A 56 -8.30 17.98 10.88
N GLN A 57 -8.22 18.95 9.96
CA GLN A 57 -7.59 18.81 8.64
C GLN A 57 -6.37 19.73 8.56
N GLY A 58 -5.35 19.27 7.82
CA GLY A 58 -4.17 20.04 7.49
C GLY A 58 -3.91 20.08 5.99
N VAL A 59 -3.06 20.99 5.56
CA VAL A 59 -2.61 21.11 4.16
C VAL A 59 -1.10 21.04 4.07
N VAL A 60 -0.61 20.26 3.12
CA VAL A 60 0.83 20.12 2.86
C VAL A 60 1.36 21.42 2.26
N ARG A 61 2.39 22.01 2.87
CA ARG A 61 3.02 23.26 2.43
C ARG A 61 4.53 23.27 2.73
N GLY A 62 5.24 24.17 2.06
CA GLY A 62 6.66 24.44 2.33
C GLY A 62 7.62 23.38 1.76
N LEU A 63 7.15 22.52 0.86
CA LEU A 63 8.04 21.64 0.10
C LEU A 63 8.78 22.46 -0.97
N ASP A 64 10.09 22.22 -1.09
CA ASP A 64 10.95 22.87 -2.07
C ASP A 64 10.70 22.30 -3.47
N PRO A 65 10.19 23.09 -4.44
CA PRO A 65 9.95 22.63 -5.80
C PRO A 65 11.24 22.31 -6.59
N ASN A 66 12.40 22.82 -6.15
CA ASN A 66 13.70 22.52 -6.75
C ASN A 66 14.42 21.34 -6.06
N GLY A 67 13.85 20.83 -4.96
CA GLY A 67 14.33 19.66 -4.23
C GLY A 67 13.64 18.37 -4.69
N ASP A 68 13.28 17.52 -3.73
CA ASP A 68 12.49 16.32 -4.01
C ASP A 68 11.00 16.63 -4.28
N GLY A 69 10.50 17.76 -3.78
CA GLY A 69 9.18 18.29 -4.07
C GLY A 69 8.02 17.53 -3.41
N PHE A 70 8.28 16.58 -2.51
CA PHE A 70 7.24 15.77 -1.88
C PHE A 70 7.45 15.61 -0.36
N LEU A 71 6.36 15.36 0.35
CA LEU A 71 6.36 14.92 1.73
C LEU A 71 6.22 13.39 1.77
N ALA A 72 7.20 12.71 2.36
CA ALA A 72 7.17 11.27 2.53
C ALA A 72 6.11 10.87 3.56
N VAL A 73 5.18 10.00 3.14
CA VAL A 73 4.29 9.27 4.05
C VAL A 73 5.01 8.01 4.47
N ARG A 74 5.24 7.85 5.77
CA ARG A 74 6.03 6.76 6.34
C ARG A 74 5.14 5.73 7.02
N GLY A 75 5.62 4.50 7.10
CA GLY A 75 4.91 3.43 7.77
C GLY A 75 4.98 3.45 9.30
N GLY A 76 5.61 4.46 9.89
CA GLY A 76 5.62 4.65 11.33
C GLY A 76 6.17 6.03 11.73
N PRO A 77 6.07 6.39 13.03
CA PRO A 77 6.37 7.73 13.56
C PRO A 77 7.87 8.00 13.70
N SER A 78 8.69 7.61 12.71
CA SER A 78 10.11 7.97 12.64
C SER A 78 10.66 7.77 11.23
N SER A 79 11.83 8.36 10.95
CA SER A 79 12.57 8.14 9.70
C SER A 79 13.07 6.71 9.49
N LYS A 80 13.07 5.87 10.53
CA LYS A 80 13.46 4.45 10.43
C LYS A 80 12.43 3.61 9.69
N TYR A 81 11.17 4.07 9.64
CA TYR A 81 10.13 3.40 8.87
C TYR A 81 10.22 3.81 7.40
N GLY A 82 10.07 2.81 6.53
CA GLY A 82 10.06 2.98 5.09
C GLY A 82 8.97 3.93 4.62
N MET A 83 9.23 4.59 3.50
CA MET A 83 8.24 5.42 2.81
C MET A 83 7.21 4.51 2.12
N LEU A 84 5.95 4.82 2.30
CA LEU A 84 4.80 4.16 1.70
C LEU A 84 4.26 4.93 0.50
N ASP A 85 4.36 6.25 0.55
CA ASP A 85 3.74 7.14 -0.43
C ASP A 85 4.40 8.52 -0.43
N LYS A 86 4.05 9.34 -1.42
CA LYS A 86 4.48 10.73 -1.60
C LYS A 86 3.24 11.61 -1.72
N ILE A 87 3.20 12.70 -0.95
CA ILE A 87 2.14 13.71 -1.04
C ILE A 87 2.76 15.09 -1.29
N TYR A 88 2.01 16.00 -1.92
CA TYR A 88 2.55 17.23 -2.52
C TYR A 88 1.91 18.48 -1.94
N ASN A 89 2.56 19.64 -2.14
CA ASN A 89 2.03 20.94 -1.73
C ASN A 89 0.57 21.10 -2.19
N GLY A 90 -0.29 21.57 -1.29
CA GLY A 90 -1.73 21.76 -1.54
C GLY A 90 -2.60 20.55 -1.22
N MET A 91 -2.03 19.36 -1.00
CA MET A 91 -2.84 18.20 -0.61
C MET A 91 -3.40 18.36 0.80
N ILE A 92 -4.70 18.12 0.95
CA ILE A 92 -5.40 18.12 2.23
C ILE A 92 -5.31 16.73 2.85
N VAL A 93 -5.07 16.68 4.16
CA VAL A 93 -4.96 15.45 4.93
C VAL A 93 -5.77 15.56 6.22
N ASN A 94 -6.40 14.47 6.66
CA ASN A 94 -7.07 14.41 7.96
C ASN A 94 -6.02 14.08 9.04
N LEU A 95 -6.05 14.80 10.16
CA LEU A 95 -5.09 14.65 11.27
C LEU A 95 -5.72 13.81 12.39
N CYS A 96 -5.23 12.59 12.56
CA CYS A 96 -5.88 11.57 13.40
C CYS A 96 -5.04 11.18 14.62
N ASP A 97 -3.72 11.14 14.45
CA ASP A 97 -2.79 10.75 15.51
C ASP A 97 -1.57 11.67 15.53
N GLN A 98 -0.83 11.66 16.63
CA GLN A 98 0.45 12.37 16.71
C GLN A 98 1.41 11.62 17.63
N ARG A 99 2.67 11.49 17.18
CA ARG A 99 3.76 10.95 17.99
C ARG A 99 5.03 11.76 17.72
N GLY A 100 5.43 12.56 18.71
CA GLY A 100 6.53 13.51 18.57
C GLY A 100 6.29 14.48 17.41
N ASN A 101 7.24 14.50 16.47
CA ASN A 101 7.23 15.38 15.29
C ASN A 101 6.50 14.80 14.07
N LEU A 102 5.88 13.62 14.20
CA LEU A 102 5.11 13.01 13.12
C LEU A 102 3.60 13.03 13.44
N LEU A 103 2.84 13.36 12.41
CA LEU A 103 1.39 13.32 12.38
C LEU A 103 0.95 12.01 11.71
N GLY A 104 0.04 11.29 12.36
CA GLY A 104 -0.70 10.21 11.75
C GLY A 104 -1.85 10.79 10.92
N VAL A 105 -1.79 10.58 9.61
CA VAL A 105 -2.70 11.18 8.65
C VAL A 105 -3.52 10.15 7.89
N VAL A 106 -4.74 10.53 7.52
CA VAL A 106 -5.61 9.78 6.59
C VAL A 106 -5.90 10.67 5.39
N TYR A 107 -5.67 10.15 4.18
CA TYR A 107 -5.71 10.94 2.95
C TYR A 107 -6.01 10.09 1.71
N SER A 108 -6.39 10.75 0.62
CA SER A 108 -6.62 10.14 -0.68
C SER A 108 -6.04 11.02 -1.77
N HIS A 109 -5.54 10.40 -2.85
CA HIS A 109 -5.15 11.12 -4.08
C HIS A 109 -6.36 11.47 -4.96
N GLU A 110 -7.52 10.90 -4.63
CA GLU A 110 -8.81 11.18 -5.25
C GLU A 110 -9.72 11.88 -4.24
N THR A 111 -10.66 12.70 -4.72
CA THR A 111 -11.72 13.26 -3.88
C THR A 111 -12.69 12.15 -3.47
N ARG A 112 -12.61 11.70 -2.22
CA ARG A 112 -13.52 10.69 -1.65
C ARG A 112 -13.63 10.86 -0.14
N ASP A 113 -14.72 10.35 0.41
CA ASP A 113 -14.89 10.24 1.86
C ASP A 113 -14.00 9.12 2.43
N CYS A 114 -13.25 9.46 3.48
CA CYS A 114 -12.38 8.55 4.21
C CYS A 114 -13.04 7.95 5.46
N GLY A 115 -14.28 8.35 5.77
CA GLY A 115 -15.03 7.86 6.93
C GLY A 115 -14.50 8.36 8.26
N VAL A 116 -13.78 9.49 8.27
CA VAL A 116 -13.17 10.07 9.47
C VAL A 116 -13.79 11.38 9.95
N GLY A 117 -14.72 11.94 9.16
CA GLY A 117 -15.54 13.11 9.54
C GLY A 117 -16.82 12.72 10.28
N THR A 118 -16.84 11.56 10.93
CA THR A 118 -17.93 11.12 11.80
C THR A 118 -17.34 10.56 13.10
N PRO A 119 -18.09 10.56 14.21
CA PRO A 119 -17.56 10.08 15.48
C PRO A 119 -17.25 8.59 15.49
N TRP A 120 -16.07 8.26 16.00
CA TRP A 120 -15.64 6.89 16.27
C TRP A 120 -15.47 6.76 17.80
N PRO A 121 -16.44 6.15 18.52
CA PRO A 121 -16.45 6.16 19.99
C PRO A 121 -15.26 5.48 20.65
N ARG A 122 -14.53 4.62 19.91
CA ARG A 122 -13.32 3.97 20.39
C ARG A 122 -12.13 4.40 19.56
N ARG A 123 -11.03 4.74 20.23
CA ARG A 123 -9.73 4.93 19.58
C ARG A 123 -9.26 3.60 19.02
N GLN A 124 -9.10 3.52 17.71
CA GLN A 124 -8.75 2.29 17.00
C GLN A 124 -7.89 2.55 15.78
N ALA A 125 -7.25 1.50 15.27
CA ALA A 125 -6.52 1.58 14.01
C ALA A 125 -7.46 1.99 12.88
N TYR A 126 -7.03 2.93 12.05
CA TYR A 126 -7.79 3.35 10.90
C TYR A 126 -8.00 2.18 9.93
N SER A 127 -9.26 1.90 9.61
CA SER A 127 -9.69 0.77 8.77
C SER A 127 -10.58 1.21 7.61
N GLY A 128 -10.58 2.51 7.28
CA GLY A 128 -11.40 3.08 6.21
C GLY A 128 -10.79 2.89 4.81
N PRO A 129 -11.46 3.41 3.76
CA PRO A 129 -11.11 3.14 2.36
C PRO A 129 -9.90 3.93 1.85
N CYS A 130 -9.54 5.03 2.52
CA CYS A 130 -8.40 5.88 2.15
C CYS A 130 -7.05 5.33 2.62
N ARG A 131 -5.97 6.00 2.24
CA ARG A 131 -4.60 5.70 2.68
C ARG A 131 -4.34 6.30 4.06
N SER A 132 -3.40 5.73 4.79
CA SER A 132 -2.93 6.30 6.07
C SER A 132 -1.44 6.09 6.27
N GLY A 133 -0.83 6.94 7.10
CA GLY A 133 0.58 6.84 7.46
C GLY A 133 1.07 8.04 8.25
N TRP A 134 2.38 8.22 8.31
CA TRP A 134 3.04 9.18 9.19
C TRP A 134 3.84 10.21 8.42
N VAL A 135 3.59 11.50 8.65
CA VAL A 135 4.26 12.61 7.97
C VAL A 135 4.89 13.58 8.95
N TYR A 136 5.96 14.28 8.55
CA TYR A 136 6.58 15.29 9.40
C TYR A 136 5.69 16.53 9.56
N ARG A 137 5.39 16.88 10.81
CA ARG A 137 4.50 18.00 11.19
C ARG A 137 4.90 19.33 10.55
N LYS A 138 6.21 19.61 10.40
CA LYS A 138 6.71 20.90 9.89
C LYS A 138 6.22 21.28 8.48
N PHE A 139 5.74 20.30 7.71
CA PHE A 139 5.24 20.49 6.35
C PHE A 139 3.70 20.46 6.27
N VAL A 140 3.02 20.43 7.41
CA VAL A 140 1.56 20.42 7.48
C VAL A 140 1.13 21.66 8.25
N ALA A 141 0.48 22.58 7.54
CA ALA A 141 -0.17 23.74 8.13
C ALA A 141 -1.63 23.41 8.45
N ASP A 142 -2.22 24.13 9.40
CA ASP A 142 -3.65 24.04 9.66
C ASP A 142 -4.43 24.47 8.41
N TYR A 143 -5.46 23.69 8.05
CA TYR A 143 -6.29 23.98 6.89
C TYR A 143 -7.40 24.99 7.20
N ALA A 144 -7.92 24.96 8.43
CA ALA A 144 -8.71 26.04 8.98
C ALA A 144 -7.74 27.18 9.31
N GLY A 145 -7.68 28.19 8.44
CA GLY A 145 -6.73 29.29 8.51
C GLY A 145 -6.82 30.16 9.75
#